data_AF-A0A2D4JUP6-F1
#
_entry.id   AF-A0A2D4JUP6-F1
#
_cell.length_a   1.000
_cell.length_b   1.000
_cell.length_c   1.000
_cell.angle_alpha   90.00
_cell.angle_beta   90.00
_cell.angle_gamma   90.00
#
_symmetry.space_group_name_H-M   'P 1'
#
loop_
_entity.id
_entity.type
_entity.pdbx_description
1 polymer ?
#
loop_
_entity_poly.entity_id
_entity_poly.type
_entity_poly.pdbx_seq_one_letter_code
_entity_poly.pdbx_strand_id
1 'polypeptide(L)'
;SKFVSSSQMLTSCSECPTLFVDAETLLSCGLLEKLKFSVLELQEYLDTYNNRKEATLSWLANCKATFSGGSRDGVITCQPGDSEEKQLELCQRLYKLHFQLLLLFQSYCKLIGQVHEVSTMPELLNMSRELSELKKNLKEASAAIALDPSVIESGTSEPMFTSTEIAIQFMLECLKNNELGKALHQIRECRYIGIDD
;
A
#
# COMPACT_ATOMS: atom_id res chain seq x y z
N SER A 1 14.67 -21.25 -4.95
CA SER A 1 15.52 -20.08 -5.32
C SER A 1 15.17 -18.92 -4.41
N LYS A 2 16.15 -18.10 -3.99
CA LYS A 2 15.91 -16.87 -3.20
C LYS A 2 14.85 -15.97 -3.84
N PHE A 3 14.80 -15.92 -5.17
CA PHE A 3 13.81 -15.16 -5.93
C PHE A 3 12.37 -15.62 -5.69
N VAL A 4 12.12 -16.93 -5.63
CA VAL A 4 10.77 -17.49 -5.40
C VAL A 4 10.32 -17.18 -3.98
N SER A 5 11.21 -17.34 -2.99
CA SER A 5 10.91 -17.00 -1.59
C SER A 5 10.65 -15.50 -1.40
N SER A 6 11.45 -14.63 -2.02
CA SER A 6 11.22 -13.17 -2.01
C SER A 6 9.93 -12.79 -2.73
N SER A 7 9.63 -13.40 -3.87
CA SER A 7 8.37 -13.17 -4.60
C SER A 7 7.16 -13.62 -3.79
N GLN A 8 7.22 -14.79 -3.14
CA GLN A 8 6.15 -15.26 -2.26
C GLN A 8 5.95 -14.33 -1.06
N MET A 9 7.04 -13.85 -0.46
CA MET A 9 6.99 -12.91 0.66
C MET A 9 6.33 -11.60 0.23
N LEU A 10 6.71 -11.04 -0.92
CA LEU A 10 6.09 -9.84 -1.51
C LEU A 10 4.59 -10.05 -1.81
N THR A 11 4.17 -11.24 -2.24
CA THR A 11 2.74 -11.55 -2.43
C THR A 11 1.98 -11.80 -1.13
N SER A 12 2.67 -12.10 -0.03
CA SER A 12 2.06 -12.36 1.29
C SER A 12 1.91 -11.10 2.16
N CYS A 13 2.69 -10.05 1.87
CA CYS A 13 2.55 -8.74 2.50
C CYS A 13 1.42 -7.98 1.79
N SER A 14 0.16 -8.26 2.16
CA SER A 14 -1.00 -7.54 1.60
C SER A 14 -1.09 -6.08 2.03
N GLU A 15 -0.41 -5.71 3.11
CA GLU A 15 -0.41 -4.34 3.64
C GLU A 15 0.89 -3.63 3.29
N CYS A 16 0.74 -2.49 2.60
CA CYS A 16 1.85 -1.59 2.32
C CYS A 16 2.37 -1.01 3.65
N PRO A 17 3.70 -0.88 3.86
CA PRO A 17 4.22 -0.24 5.05
C PRO A 17 3.62 1.17 5.19
N THR A 18 2.97 1.42 6.33
CA THR A 18 2.37 2.73 6.66
C THR A 18 3.35 3.50 7.53
N LEU A 19 3.78 4.68 7.09
CA LEU A 19 4.65 5.59 7.82
C LEU A 19 3.82 6.76 8.36
N PHE A 20 3.95 7.08 9.64
CA PHE A 20 3.34 8.26 10.26
C PHE A 20 4.39 9.33 10.51
N VAL A 21 4.15 10.52 9.96
CA VAL A 21 5.06 11.65 9.96
C VAL A 21 4.29 12.94 10.19
N ASP A 22 4.93 13.91 10.85
CA ASP A 22 4.38 15.24 11.07
C ASP A 22 4.08 15.96 9.74
N ALA A 23 2.88 16.54 9.64
CA ALA A 23 2.37 17.14 8.41
C ALA A 23 3.07 18.47 8.09
N GLU A 24 3.39 19.29 9.09
CA GLU A 24 4.04 20.59 8.90
C GLU A 24 5.48 20.41 8.36
N THR A 25 6.20 19.45 8.92
CA THR A 25 7.56 19.10 8.50
C THR A 25 7.58 18.47 7.11
N LEU A 26 6.61 17.58 6.83
CA LEU A 26 6.44 16.95 5.50
C LEU A 26 6.20 17.98 4.39
N LEU A 27 5.39 19.00 4.67
CA LEU A 27 5.06 20.07 3.72
C LEU A 27 6.22 21.07 3.57
N SER A 28 6.81 21.53 4.67
CA SER A 28 7.88 22.55 4.66
C SER A 28 9.15 22.07 3.95
N CYS A 29 9.46 20.77 4.03
CA CYS A 29 10.59 20.15 3.32
C CYS A 29 10.32 19.86 1.83
N GLY A 30 9.12 20.17 1.32
CA GLY A 30 8.68 19.87 -0.05
C GLY A 30 8.66 18.37 -0.35
N LEU A 31 8.62 17.54 0.69
CA LEU A 31 8.81 16.11 0.57
C LEU A 31 7.57 15.40 0.02
N LEU A 32 6.38 15.88 0.41
CA LEU A 32 5.11 15.32 -0.06
C LEU A 32 5.06 15.24 -1.58
N GLU A 33 5.42 16.33 -2.26
CA GLU A 33 5.43 16.36 -3.72
C GLU A 33 6.49 15.42 -4.31
N LYS A 34 7.70 15.35 -3.74
CA LYS A 34 8.74 14.41 -4.19
C LYS A 34 8.26 12.95 -4.12
N LEU A 35 7.69 12.54 -2.98
CA LEU A 35 7.17 11.20 -2.79
C LEU A 35 6.00 10.91 -3.73
N LYS A 36 5.07 11.86 -3.88
CA LYS A 36 3.94 11.76 -4.81
C LYS A 36 4.39 11.55 -6.25
N PHE A 37 5.36 12.35 -6.74
CA PHE A 37 5.90 12.16 -8.08
C PHE A 37 6.62 10.82 -8.23
N SER A 38 7.37 10.37 -7.21
CA SER A 38 8.04 9.06 -7.26
C SER A 38 7.07 7.87 -7.21
N VAL A 39 5.92 8.01 -6.53
CA VAL A 39 4.83 7.02 -6.59
C VAL A 39 4.17 6.98 -7.95
N LEU A 40 3.88 8.15 -8.56
CA LEU A 40 3.32 8.21 -9.92
C LEU A 40 4.26 7.63 -10.97
N GLU A 41 5.57 7.92 -10.86
CA GLU A 41 6.61 7.33 -11.72
C GLU A 41 6.64 5.81 -11.58
N LEU A 42 6.58 5.29 -10.35
CA LEU A 42 6.56 3.85 -10.09
C LEU A 42 5.30 3.19 -10.69
N GLN A 43 4.14 3.84 -10.54
CA GLN A 43 2.88 3.38 -11.10
C GLN A 43 2.95 3.29 -12.62
N GLU A 44 3.44 4.34 -13.29
CA GLU A 44 3.58 4.35 -14.75
C GLU A 44 4.50 3.22 -15.25
N TYR A 45 5.62 2.97 -14.55
CA TYR A 45 6.50 1.87 -14.89
C TYR A 45 5.85 0.50 -14.70
N LEU A 46 5.04 0.33 -13.66
CA LEU A 46 4.30 -0.91 -13.37
C LEU A 46 3.20 -1.15 -14.41
N ASP A 47 2.44 -0.12 -14.76
CA ASP A 47 1.37 -0.21 -15.76
C ASP A 47 1.95 -0.56 -17.13
N THR A 48 3.05 0.08 -17.52
CA THR A 48 3.77 -0.26 -18.76
C THR A 48 4.30 -1.70 -18.74
N TYR A 49 4.84 -2.16 -17.60
CA TYR A 49 5.31 -3.54 -17.46
C TYR A 49 4.17 -4.54 -17.63
N ASN A 50 3.04 -4.33 -16.95
CA ASN A 50 1.87 -5.19 -17.03
C ASN A 50 1.29 -5.22 -18.44
N ASN A 51 1.13 -4.07 -19.10
CA ASN A 51 0.66 -3.99 -20.48
C ASN A 51 1.56 -4.79 -21.44
N ARG A 52 2.88 -4.65 -21.33
CA ARG A 52 3.84 -5.41 -22.16
C ARG A 52 3.79 -6.90 -21.84
N LYS A 53 3.59 -7.27 -20.58
CA LYS A 53 3.54 -8.67 -20.12
C LYS A 53 2.32 -9.35 -20.73
N GLU A 54 1.14 -8.73 -20.61
CA GLU A 54 -0.09 -9.25 -21.19
C GLU A 54 -0.01 -9.33 -22.72
N ALA A 55 0.55 -8.32 -23.39
CA ALA A 55 0.76 -8.35 -24.84
C ALA A 55 1.71 -9.49 -25.28
N THR A 56 2.75 -9.77 -24.48
CA THR A 56 3.69 -10.87 -24.73
C THR A 56 3.04 -12.23 -24.51
N LEU A 57 2.25 -12.38 -23.44
CA LEU A 57 1.50 -13.60 -23.14
C LEU A 57 0.45 -13.90 -24.22
N SER A 58 -0.31 -12.88 -24.64
CA SER A 58 -1.31 -13.01 -25.71
C SER A 58 -0.67 -13.45 -27.04
N TRP A 59 0.46 -12.84 -27.40
CA TRP A 59 1.20 -13.23 -28.60
C TRP A 59 1.76 -14.66 -28.53
N LEU A 60 2.27 -15.07 -27.37
CA LEU A 60 2.77 -16.43 -27.17
C LEU A 60 1.62 -17.45 -27.27
N ALA A 61 0.46 -17.14 -26.69
CA ALA A 61 -0.73 -17.96 -26.78
C ALA A 61 -1.21 -18.10 -28.25
N ASN A 62 -1.22 -17.00 -29.01
CA ASN A 62 -1.55 -17.02 -30.43
C ASN A 62 -0.55 -17.87 -31.23
N CYS A 63 0.75 -17.71 -30.98
CA CYS A 63 1.78 -18.55 -31.60
C CYS A 63 1.50 -20.04 -31.32
N LYS A 64 1.27 -20.41 -30.06
CA LYS A 64 0.97 -21.80 -29.67
C LYS A 64 -0.28 -22.35 -30.38
N ALA A 65 -1.35 -21.56 -30.47
CA ALA A 65 -2.58 -21.95 -31.16
C ALA A 65 -2.34 -22.25 -32.65
N THR A 66 -1.52 -21.42 -33.33
CA THR A 66 -1.15 -21.65 -34.74
C THR A 66 -0.28 -22.89 -34.95
N PHE A 67 0.54 -23.30 -33.98
CA PHE A 67 1.34 -24.53 -34.05
C PHE A 67 0.50 -25.80 -33.80
N SER A 68 -0.47 -25.75 -32.89
CA SER A 68 -1.34 -26.90 -32.59
C SER A 68 -2.44 -27.16 -33.63
N GLY A 69 -2.68 -26.22 -34.55
CA GLY A 69 -3.62 -26.35 -35.68
C GLY A 69 -3.03 -26.98 -36.95
N GLY A 70 -1.74 -27.37 -36.92
CA GLY A 70 -1.04 -27.99 -38.04
C GLY A 70 -1.48 -29.43 -38.30
N SER A 71 -2.58 -29.56 -39.07
CA SER A 71 -3.01 -30.67 -39.93
C SER A 71 -2.73 -32.12 -39.52
N ARG A 72 -3.83 -32.87 -39.34
CA ARG A 72 -3.88 -34.34 -39.38
C ARG A 72 -3.73 -34.91 -40.80
N ASP A 73 -3.45 -34.07 -41.80
CA ASP A 73 -3.21 -34.44 -43.20
C ASP A 73 -2.02 -33.64 -43.75
N GLY A 74 -0.89 -34.32 -43.91
CA GLY A 74 0.44 -33.71 -43.89
C GLY A 74 0.75 -32.83 -45.09
N VAL A 75 0.80 -31.51 -44.89
CA VAL A 75 1.85 -30.61 -45.40
C VAL A 75 1.97 -29.43 -44.42
N ILE A 76 2.93 -29.48 -43.49
CA ILE A 76 3.28 -28.32 -42.66
C ILE A 76 4.17 -27.41 -43.50
N THR A 77 3.62 -26.37 -44.10
CA THR A 77 4.40 -25.29 -44.73
C THR A 77 4.94 -24.33 -43.67
N CYS A 78 5.74 -24.82 -42.70
CA CYS A 78 6.56 -23.91 -41.92
C CYS A 78 7.80 -23.59 -42.76
N GLN A 79 7.81 -22.40 -43.37
CA GLN A 79 9.01 -21.89 -44.03
C GLN A 79 10.12 -21.74 -42.98
N PRO A 80 11.38 -22.13 -43.26
CA PRO A 80 12.49 -22.01 -42.31
C PRO A 80 12.65 -20.62 -41.68
N GLY A 81 12.28 -19.55 -42.42
CA GLY A 81 12.32 -18.16 -41.94
C GLY A 81 11.25 -17.77 -40.91
N ASP A 82 10.06 -18.41 -40.93
CA ASP A 82 8.96 -18.06 -40.03
C ASP A 82 9.28 -18.36 -38.55
N SER A 83 10.14 -19.35 -38.30
CA SER A 83 10.56 -19.70 -36.95
C SER A 83 11.60 -18.73 -36.40
N GLU A 84 12.53 -18.26 -37.25
CA GLU A 84 13.59 -17.34 -36.86
C GLU A 84 13.03 -15.94 -36.56
N GLU A 85 12.11 -15.45 -37.40
CA GLU A 85 11.42 -14.17 -37.16
C GLU A 85 10.60 -14.18 -35.86
N LYS A 86 9.90 -15.29 -35.57
CA LYS A 86 9.15 -15.45 -34.31
C LYS A 86 10.08 -15.52 -33.09
N GLN A 87 11.21 -16.20 -33.19
CA GLN A 87 12.21 -16.22 -32.12
C GLN A 87 12.79 -14.83 -31.86
N LEU A 88 13.11 -14.08 -32.92
CA LEU A 88 13.61 -12.71 -32.81
C LEU A 88 12.57 -11.79 -32.17
N GLU A 89 11.30 -11.87 -32.59
CA GLU A 89 10.19 -11.09 -32.01
C GLU A 89 10.01 -11.41 -30.51
N LEU A 90 10.08 -12.68 -30.12
CA LEU A 90 10.04 -13.09 -28.72
C LEU A 90 11.21 -12.49 -27.93
N CYS A 91 12.43 -12.59 -28.47
CA CYS A 91 13.62 -12.00 -27.85
C CYS A 91 13.46 -10.48 -27.65
N GLN A 92 12.93 -9.76 -28.65
CA GLN A 92 12.67 -8.32 -28.54
C GLN A 92 11.63 -7.98 -27.48
N ARG A 93 10.54 -8.74 -27.39
CA ARG A 93 9.49 -8.56 -26.37
C ARG A 93 10.03 -8.81 -24.97
N LEU A 94 10.78 -9.90 -24.78
CA LEU A 94 11.42 -10.23 -23.50
C LEU A 94 12.46 -9.18 -23.11
N TYR A 95 13.24 -8.67 -24.06
CA TYR A 95 14.18 -7.58 -23.82
C TYR A 95 13.46 -6.30 -23.35
N LYS A 96 12.39 -5.91 -24.04
CA LYS A 96 11.55 -4.75 -23.66
C LYS A 96 10.90 -4.92 -22.29
N LEU A 97 10.51 -6.15 -21.92
CA LEU A 97 10.00 -6.48 -20.59
C LEU A 97 11.08 -6.38 -19.53
N HIS A 98 12.26 -6.95 -19.79
CA HIS A 98 13.38 -6.90 -18.87
C HIS A 98 13.83 -5.45 -18.62
N PHE A 99 13.96 -4.65 -19.68
CA PHE A 99 14.27 -3.23 -19.56
C PHE A 99 13.23 -2.48 -18.72
N GLN A 100 11.95 -2.75 -18.95
CA GLN A 100 10.87 -2.13 -18.17
C GLN A 100 10.93 -2.55 -16.69
N LEU A 101 11.27 -3.81 -16.41
CA LEU A 101 11.46 -4.31 -15.05
C LEU A 101 12.64 -3.60 -14.36
N LEU A 102 13.73 -3.33 -15.08
CA LEU A 102 14.87 -2.56 -14.54
C LEU A 102 14.44 -1.14 -14.15
N LEU A 103 13.64 -0.46 -14.98
CA LEU A 103 13.11 0.87 -14.66
C LEU A 103 12.23 0.85 -13.41
N LEU A 104 11.35 -0.16 -13.30
CA LEU A 104 10.51 -0.35 -12.12
C LEU A 104 11.36 -0.54 -10.85
N PHE A 105 12.37 -1.40 -10.90
CA PHE A 105 13.30 -1.60 -9.78
C PHE A 105 14.05 -0.32 -9.41
N GLN A 106 14.58 0.39 -10.40
CA GLN A 106 15.29 1.64 -10.17
C GLN A 106 14.40 2.70 -9.51
N SER A 107 13.16 2.84 -9.99
CA SER A 107 12.18 3.75 -9.40
C SER A 107 11.80 3.36 -7.97
N TYR A 108 11.68 2.06 -7.71
CA TYR A 108 11.41 1.55 -6.35
C TYR A 108 12.57 1.83 -5.39
N CYS A 109 13.81 1.58 -5.82
CA CYS A 109 15.00 1.91 -5.05
C CYS A 109 15.12 3.41 -4.77
N LYS A 110 14.78 4.25 -5.76
CA LYS A 110 14.73 5.72 -5.61
C LYS A 110 13.71 6.13 -4.54
N LEU A 111 12.51 5.55 -4.55
CA LEU A 111 11.49 5.82 -3.53
C LEU A 111 11.95 5.41 -2.13
N ILE A 112 12.55 4.22 -1.98
CA ILE A 112 13.12 3.78 -0.69
C ILE A 112 14.22 4.74 -0.22
N GLY A 113 15.11 5.16 -1.12
CA GLY A 113 16.18 6.11 -0.82
C GLY A 113 15.62 7.44 -0.30
N GLN A 114 14.59 7.98 -0.96
CA GLN A 114 13.90 9.19 -0.51
C GLN A 114 13.28 9.00 0.89
N VAL A 115 12.56 7.91 1.13
CA VAL A 115 11.98 7.62 2.46
C VAL A 115 13.06 7.48 3.53
N HIS A 116 14.21 6.91 3.18
CA HIS A 116 15.32 6.77 4.12
C HIS A 116 15.99 8.11 4.45
N GLU A 117 16.30 8.95 3.45
CA GLU A 117 16.84 10.30 3.68
C GLU A 117 15.94 11.11 4.61
N VAL A 118 14.64 10.98 4.41
CA VAL A 118 13.60 11.60 5.22
C VAL A 118 13.62 11.09 6.65
N SER A 119 13.70 9.78 6.85
CA SER A 119 13.77 9.17 8.19
C SER A 119 15.00 9.61 8.99
N THR A 120 16.03 10.15 8.33
CA THR A 120 17.24 10.69 8.97
C THR A 120 17.17 12.20 9.25
N MET A 121 16.10 12.88 8.84
CA MET A 121 15.93 14.32 9.12
C MET A 121 15.62 14.55 10.60
N PRO A 122 16.39 15.39 11.31
CA PRO A 122 16.24 15.59 12.75
C PRO A 122 14.94 16.30 13.14
N GLU A 123 14.36 17.07 12.22
CA GLU A 123 13.09 17.78 12.39
C GLU A 123 11.88 16.85 12.22
N LEU A 124 12.08 15.67 11.60
CA LEU A 124 11.00 14.76 11.28
C LEU A 124 10.76 13.78 12.43
N LEU A 125 9.63 13.96 13.12
CA LEU A 125 9.19 13.05 14.15
C LEU A 125 8.49 11.84 13.52
N ASN A 126 9.16 10.69 13.55
CA ASN A 126 8.56 9.40 13.20
C ASN A 126 7.63 8.95 14.33
N MET A 127 6.31 9.10 14.13
CA MET A 127 5.29 8.76 15.14
C MET A 127 4.76 7.32 14.99
N SER A 128 5.39 6.51 14.15
CA SER A 128 4.84 5.21 13.77
C SER A 128 4.78 4.24 14.94
N ARG A 129 5.71 4.34 15.90
CA ARG A 129 5.74 3.48 17.08
C ARG A 129 4.62 3.85 18.04
N GLU A 130 4.55 5.13 18.40
CA GLU A 130 3.60 5.72 19.32
C GLU A 130 2.17 5.48 18.85
N LEU A 131 1.90 5.71 17.56
CA LEU A 131 0.57 5.48 16.98
C LEU A 131 0.23 3.99 16.85
N SER A 132 1.20 3.12 16.58
CA SER A 132 0.97 1.67 16.56
C SER A 132 0.63 1.13 17.95
N GLU A 133 1.33 1.62 18.98
CA GLU A 133 1.08 1.26 20.37
C GLU A 133 -0.27 1.80 20.84
N LEU A 134 -0.60 3.07 20.55
CA LEU A 134 -1.90 3.64 20.84
C LEU A 134 -3.04 2.86 20.16
N LYS A 135 -2.89 2.52 18.87
CA LYS A 135 -3.86 1.71 18.13
C LYS A 135 -4.06 0.33 18.76
N LYS A 136 -2.97 -0.32 19.19
CA LYS A 136 -3.03 -1.60 19.90
C LYS A 136 -3.78 -1.45 21.22
N ASN A 137 -3.42 -0.48 22.05
CA ASN A 137 -4.02 -0.26 23.36
C ASN A 137 -5.51 0.08 23.25
N LEU A 138 -5.91 0.89 22.26
CA LEU A 138 -7.32 1.18 21.97
C LEU A 138 -8.09 -0.08 21.56
N LYS A 139 -7.48 -0.97 20.77
CA LYS A 139 -8.11 -2.23 20.37
C LYS A 139 -8.32 -3.16 21.56
N GLU A 140 -7.34 -3.25 22.46
CA GLU A 140 -7.42 -4.02 23.70
C GLU A 140 -8.48 -3.44 24.65
N ALA A 141 -8.49 -2.12 24.87
CA ALA A 141 -9.51 -1.45 25.68
C ALA A 141 -10.92 -1.61 25.09
N SER A 142 -11.07 -1.53 23.77
CA SER A 142 -12.35 -1.77 23.11
C SER A 142 -12.83 -3.21 23.27
N ALA A 143 -11.93 -4.19 23.25
CA ALA A 143 -12.26 -5.59 23.48
C ALA A 143 -12.68 -5.82 24.94
N ALA A 144 -11.96 -5.21 25.91
CA ALA A 144 -12.31 -5.27 27.33
C ALA A 144 -13.70 -4.69 27.62
N ILE A 145 -14.03 -3.53 27.02
CA ILE A 145 -15.38 -2.92 27.12
C ILE A 145 -16.47 -3.82 26.52
N ALA A 146 -16.17 -4.55 25.45
CA ALA A 146 -17.14 -5.47 24.83
C ALA A 146 -17.40 -6.72 25.69
N LEU A 147 -16.43 -7.12 26.51
CA LEU A 147 -16.52 -8.24 27.44
C LEU A 147 -17.20 -7.85 28.76
N ASP A 148 -16.94 -6.63 29.25
CA ASP A 148 -17.53 -6.09 30.48
C ASP A 148 -17.92 -4.60 30.31
N PRO A 149 -19.21 -4.30 30.06
CA PRO A 149 -19.70 -2.93 29.90
C PRO A 149 -19.58 -2.05 31.17
N SER A 150 -19.41 -2.66 32.35
CA SER A 150 -19.34 -1.93 33.63
C SER A 150 -18.02 -1.16 33.82
N VAL A 151 -17.00 -1.45 33.00
CA VAL A 151 -15.69 -0.77 33.00
C VAL A 151 -15.80 0.72 32.65
N ILE A 152 -16.91 1.16 32.05
CA ILE A 152 -17.17 2.57 31.73
C ILE A 152 -17.75 3.34 32.94
N GLU A 153 -18.37 2.63 33.91
CA GLU A 153 -19.19 3.25 34.96
C GLU A 153 -18.41 3.78 36.18
N SER A 154 -17.10 3.56 36.26
CA SER A 154 -16.31 3.94 37.45
C SER A 154 -15.96 5.44 37.55
N GLY A 155 -16.78 6.35 36.98
CA GLY A 155 -16.72 7.78 37.31
C GLY A 155 -16.90 8.78 36.15
N THR A 156 -18.00 8.72 35.39
CA THR A 156 -18.25 9.75 34.36
C THR A 156 -19.65 10.34 34.50
N SER A 157 -19.73 11.62 34.91
CA SER A 157 -20.84 12.52 34.63
C SER A 157 -20.91 12.78 33.11
N GLU A 158 -22.10 12.74 32.53
CA GLU A 158 -22.36 13.03 31.11
C GLU A 158 -21.61 14.28 30.62
N PRO A 159 -20.72 14.18 29.63
CA PRO A 159 -20.21 15.36 28.98
C PRO A 159 -21.24 15.82 27.93
N MET A 160 -22.09 16.79 28.29
CA MET A 160 -22.79 17.62 27.31
C MET A 160 -21.75 18.47 26.57
N PHE A 161 -21.19 17.95 25.49
CA PHE A 161 -20.29 18.75 24.65
C PHE A 161 -21.11 19.80 23.90
N THR A 162 -20.82 21.07 24.16
CA THR A 162 -21.50 22.21 23.52
C THR A 162 -20.91 22.56 22.14
N SER A 163 -19.80 21.92 21.75
CA SER A 163 -19.11 22.11 20.47
C SER A 163 -18.19 20.92 20.13
N THR A 164 -18.02 20.63 18.84
CA THR A 164 -17.08 19.62 18.31
C THR A 164 -15.63 19.89 18.73
N GLU A 165 -15.23 21.15 18.85
CA GLU A 165 -13.87 21.53 19.27
C GLU A 165 -13.57 21.10 20.72
N ILE A 166 -14.54 21.27 21.61
CA ILE A 166 -14.44 20.89 23.03
C ILE A 166 -14.40 19.36 23.15
N ALA A 167 -15.18 18.66 22.32
CA ALA A 167 -15.13 17.20 22.25
C ALA A 167 -13.74 16.72 21.81
N ILE A 168 -13.15 17.32 20.77
CA ILE A 168 -11.81 16.96 20.30
C ILE A 168 -10.76 17.22 21.39
N GLN A 169 -10.80 18.36 22.06
CA GLN A 169 -9.87 18.67 23.16
C GLN A 169 -9.98 17.66 24.30
N PHE A 170 -11.20 17.32 24.73
CA PHE A 170 -11.41 16.32 25.78
C PHE A 170 -10.94 14.92 25.36
N MET A 171 -11.15 14.50 24.10
CA MET A 171 -10.59 13.25 23.58
C MET A 171 -9.07 13.23 23.67
N LEU A 172 -8.42 14.31 23.22
CA LEU A 172 -6.97 14.44 23.24
C LEU A 172 -6.42 14.38 24.67
N GLU A 173 -7.10 15.02 25.63
CA GLU A 173 -6.78 14.96 27.06
C GLU A 173 -6.87 13.51 27.59
N CYS A 174 -7.97 12.80 27.30
CA CYS A 174 -8.13 11.40 27.71
C CYS A 174 -7.07 10.48 27.09
N LEU A 175 -6.77 10.64 25.80
CA LEU A 175 -5.73 9.87 25.12
C LEU A 175 -4.35 10.14 25.71
N LYS A 176 -4.05 11.41 26.01
CA LYS A 176 -2.80 11.83 26.66
C LYS A 176 -2.64 11.26 28.07
N ASN A 177 -3.74 11.18 28.83
CA ASN A 177 -3.76 10.62 30.19
C ASN A 177 -3.92 9.09 30.23
N ASN A 178 -3.89 8.42 29.07
CA ASN A 178 -4.11 6.97 28.92
C ASN A 178 -5.48 6.51 29.46
N GLU A 179 -6.48 7.38 29.48
CA GLU A 179 -7.86 7.10 29.87
C GLU A 179 -8.66 6.57 28.67
N LEU A 180 -8.19 5.44 28.10
CA LEU A 180 -8.68 4.90 26.83
C LEU A 180 -10.17 4.54 26.85
N GLY A 181 -10.70 4.14 28.01
CA GLY A 181 -12.13 3.85 28.17
C GLY A 181 -13.01 5.08 27.99
N LYS A 182 -12.61 6.23 28.55
CA LYS A 182 -13.32 7.51 28.39
C LYS A 182 -13.25 8.01 26.95
N ALA A 183 -12.07 7.93 26.33
CA ALA A 183 -11.89 8.29 24.92
C ALA A 183 -12.76 7.43 23.98
N LEU A 184 -12.82 6.12 24.21
CA LEU A 184 -13.66 5.21 23.42
C LEU A 184 -15.15 5.45 23.63
N HIS A 185 -15.59 5.72 24.86
CA HIS A 185 -16.97 6.06 25.14
C HIS A 185 -17.36 7.35 24.41
N GLN A 186 -16.53 8.38 24.46
CA GLN A 186 -16.75 9.62 23.74
C GLN A 186 -16.82 9.45 22.22
N ILE A 187 -15.93 8.63 21.63
CA ILE A 187 -15.97 8.32 20.17
C ILE A 187 -17.31 7.67 19.78
N ARG A 188 -17.90 6.85 20.68
CA ARG A 188 -19.22 6.25 20.44
C ARG A 188 -20.31 7.31 20.49
N GLU A 189 -20.33 8.16 21.52
CA GLU A 189 -21.31 9.25 21.66
C GLU A 189 -21.27 10.21 20.47
N CYS A 190 -20.08 10.64 20.01
CA CYS A 190 -19.94 11.49 18.83
C CYS A 190 -20.48 10.82 17.55
N ARG A 191 -20.46 9.49 17.46
CA ARG A 191 -21.02 8.75 16.32
C ARG A 191 -22.55 8.70 16.35
N TYR A 192 -23.16 8.74 17.53
CA TYR A 192 -24.62 8.82 17.67
C TYR A 192 -25.14 10.22 17.35
N ILE A 193 -24.42 11.28 17.71
CA ILE A 193 -24.79 12.66 17.41
C ILE A 193 -24.72 12.97 15.90
N GLY A 194 -23.75 12.39 15.17
CA GLY A 194 -23.57 12.62 13.73
C GLY A 194 -24.51 11.83 12.81
N ILE A 195 -25.56 11.17 13.33
CA ILE A 195 -26.60 10.50 12.53
C ILE A 195 -27.84 11.40 12.34
N ASP A 196 -27.94 12.52 13.06
CA ASP A 196 -29.09 13.43 13.02
C ASP A 196 -28.84 14.74 12.24
N ASP A 197 -27.84 14.80 11.36
CA ASP A 197 -27.65 15.86 10.35
C ASP A 197 -27.80 15.33 8.91
#